data_AF-A0AA42U833-F1
#
_entry.id   AF-A0AA42U833-F1
#
_cell.length_a   1.000
_cell.length_b   1.000
_cell.length_c   1.000
_cell.angle_alpha   90.00
_cell.angle_beta   90.00
_cell.angle_gamma   90.00
#
_symmetry.space_group_name_H-M   'P 1'
#
loop_
_entity.id
_entity.type
_entity.pdbx_description
1 polymer ?
#
loop_
_entity_poly.entity_id
_entity_poly.type
_entity_poly.pdbx_seq_one_letter_code
_entity_poly.pdbx_strand_id
1 'polypeptide(L)'
;MSDTVFPYAWNAPRPAIGGFKQADAAPGIMYMTPDGNRKRLSIAELAEADEAPDRGRAVRRRLASLPHFVRRMYAQKLEQVDRKGKQAADAWLINTFERFVLSRIDQVNEQYLPQGVMPAALLPLREQFWRLLWAGK
;
A
#
# COMPACT_ATOMS: atom_id res chain seq x y z
N MET A 1 41.29 -28.25 10.73
CA MET A 1 40.16 -27.35 11.05
C MET A 1 40.62 -26.52 12.24
N SER A 2 40.87 -25.24 12.03
CA SER A 2 41.52 -24.38 13.03
C SER A 2 40.46 -23.89 14.03
N ASP A 3 40.58 -24.29 15.30
CA ASP A 3 39.73 -23.78 16.36
C ASP A 3 40.01 -22.29 16.57
N THR A 4 39.01 -21.46 16.27
CA THR A 4 39.09 -20.01 16.51
C THR A 4 38.85 -19.75 17.99
N VAL A 5 39.94 -19.59 18.74
CA VAL A 5 39.90 -19.27 20.16
C VAL A 5 39.62 -17.78 20.31
N PHE A 6 38.47 -17.42 20.89
CA PHE A 6 38.12 -16.03 21.19
C PHE A 6 38.62 -15.65 22.60
N PRO A 7 39.63 -14.78 22.74
CA PRO A 7 40.28 -14.50 24.04
C PRO A 7 39.42 -13.69 25.03
N TYR A 8 38.33 -13.06 24.57
CA TYR A 8 37.45 -12.25 25.41
C TYR A 8 35.97 -12.55 25.15
N ALA A 9 35.15 -12.52 26.20
CA ALA A 9 33.72 -12.88 26.15
C ALA A 9 32.86 -11.99 25.22
N TRP A 10 33.33 -10.80 24.87
CA TRP A 10 32.64 -9.89 23.95
C TRP A 10 32.97 -10.16 22.47
N ASN A 11 34.07 -10.86 22.19
CA ASN A 11 34.50 -11.26 20.84
C ASN A 11 33.84 -12.55 20.35
N ALA A 12 33.26 -13.34 21.26
CA ALA A 12 32.56 -14.56 20.88
C ALA A 12 31.30 -14.21 20.05
N PRO A 13 30.99 -14.96 18.98
CA PRO A 13 29.78 -14.72 18.19
C PRO A 13 28.55 -14.83 19.10
N ARG A 14 27.80 -13.74 19.19
CA ARG A 14 26.57 -13.67 19.99
C ARG A 14 25.39 -14.10 19.13
N PRO A 15 24.39 -14.79 19.70
CA PRO A 15 23.14 -15.01 18.99
C PRO A 15 22.53 -13.65 18.64
N ALA A 16 22.12 -13.49 17.38
CA ALA A 16 21.43 -12.30 16.93
C ALA A 16 20.19 -12.06 17.82
N ILE A 17 20.07 -10.86 18.38
CA ILE A 17 18.90 -10.46 19.16
C ILE A 17 17.70 -10.47 18.21
N GLY A 18 16.77 -11.40 18.43
CA GLY A 18 15.62 -11.65 17.54
C GLY A 18 15.68 -12.99 16.79
N GLY A 19 16.75 -13.77 16.94
CA GLY A 19 16.87 -15.13 16.42
C GLY A 19 16.01 -16.14 17.20
N PHE A 20 14.72 -15.89 17.35
CA PHE A 20 13.81 -17.01 17.58
C PHE A 20 13.92 -17.90 16.35
N LYS A 21 14.36 -19.15 16.52
CA LYS A 21 14.08 -20.21 15.54
C LYS A 21 12.56 -20.24 15.44
N GLN A 22 12.02 -19.49 14.49
CA GLN A 22 10.62 -19.51 14.14
C GLN A 22 10.41 -20.91 13.58
N ALA A 23 10.04 -21.84 14.45
CA ALA A 23 9.75 -23.21 14.08
C ALA A 23 8.58 -23.16 13.10
N ASP A 24 8.87 -23.22 11.79
CA ASP A 24 7.98 -23.33 10.62
C ASP A 24 6.53 -22.93 10.87
N ALA A 25 6.33 -21.78 11.48
CA ALA A 25 5.01 -21.37 11.91
C ALA A 25 4.41 -20.64 10.73
N ALA A 26 3.52 -21.31 10.00
CA ALA A 26 2.85 -20.82 8.80
C ALA A 26 2.52 -19.32 8.93
N PRO A 27 2.95 -18.47 7.99
CA PRO A 27 2.88 -17.00 8.11
C PRO A 27 1.46 -16.56 8.50
N GLY A 28 1.36 -15.69 9.51
CA GLY A 28 0.08 -15.26 10.06
C GLY A 28 0.22 -14.13 11.09
N ILE A 29 -0.89 -13.45 11.38
CA ILE A 29 -0.94 -12.33 12.32
C ILE A 29 -1.42 -12.85 13.66
N MET A 30 -0.67 -12.58 14.73
CA MET A 30 -1.12 -12.81 16.10
C MET A 30 -1.97 -11.63 16.55
N TYR A 31 -3.19 -11.89 17.01
CA TYR A 31 -4.06 -10.85 17.56
C TYR A 31 -4.65 -11.30 18.89
N MET A 32 -5.08 -10.31 19.68
CA MET A 32 -5.78 -10.55 20.93
C MET A 32 -7.28 -10.41 20.65
N THR A 33 -8.02 -11.48 20.90
CA THR A 33 -9.48 -11.51 20.83
C THR A 33 -10.06 -10.63 21.95
N PRO A 34 -11.27 -10.07 21.81
CA PRO A 34 -11.91 -9.29 22.88
C PRO A 34 -12.04 -10.04 24.21
N ASP A 35 -12.08 -11.37 24.19
CA ASP A 35 -12.10 -12.23 25.38
C ASP A 35 -10.73 -12.35 26.07
N GLY A 36 -9.71 -11.61 25.62
CA GLY A 36 -8.35 -11.63 26.17
C GLY A 36 -7.47 -12.79 25.68
N ASN A 37 -8.02 -13.72 24.91
CA ASN A 37 -7.27 -14.84 24.32
C ASN A 37 -6.40 -14.37 23.15
N ARG A 38 -5.24 -15.01 22.94
CA ARG A 38 -4.40 -14.78 21.77
C ARG A 38 -4.72 -15.81 20.70
N LYS A 39 -5.24 -15.37 19.55
CA LYS A 39 -5.50 -16.22 18.39
C LYS A 39 -4.55 -15.85 17.26
N ARG A 40 -4.09 -16.86 16.52
CA ARG A 40 -3.33 -16.67 15.28
C ARG A 40 -4.32 -16.67 14.12
N LEU A 41 -4.30 -15.64 13.28
CA LEU A 41 -4.99 -15.69 11.98
C LEU A 41 -4.01 -16.20 10.94
N SER A 42 -4.37 -17.32 10.34
CA SER A 42 -3.75 -17.77 9.10
C SER A 42 -4.15 -16.88 7.93
N ILE A 43 -3.36 -16.88 6.86
CA ILE A 43 -3.70 -16.16 5.62
C ILE A 43 -5.01 -16.68 5.02
N ALA A 44 -5.30 -17.98 5.17
CA ALA A 44 -6.55 -18.59 4.69
C ALA A 44 -7.77 -18.04 5.45
N GLU A 45 -7.72 -17.97 6.79
CA GLU A 45 -8.81 -17.37 7.59
C GLU A 45 -9.00 -15.88 7.31
N LEU A 46 -7.92 -15.15 6.99
CA LEU A 46 -8.02 -13.76 6.55
C LEU A 46 -8.70 -13.62 5.19
N ALA A 47 -8.49 -14.59 4.29
CA ALA A 47 -9.11 -14.60 2.96
C ALA A 47 -10.60 -15.01 3.00
N GLU A 48 -11.02 -15.77 4.02
CA GLU A 48 -12.44 -16.16 4.21
C GLU A 48 -13.32 -15.01 4.73
N ALA A 49 -12.73 -13.94 5.28
CA ALA A 49 -13.45 -12.73 5.70
C ALA A 49 -13.77 -11.83 4.49
N ASP A 50 -14.53 -12.37 3.53
CA ASP A 50 -14.83 -11.73 2.24
C ASP A 50 -15.99 -10.72 2.38
N GLU A 51 -15.85 -9.71 3.24
CA GLU A 51 -16.63 -8.50 3.02
C GLU A 51 -16.02 -7.81 1.79
N ALA A 52 -16.70 -7.97 0.65
CA ALA A 52 -16.26 -7.39 -0.61
C ALA A 52 -15.94 -5.91 -0.37
N PRO A 53 -14.70 -5.46 -0.66
CA PRO A 53 -14.29 -4.11 -0.33
C PRO A 53 -15.23 -3.12 -1.00
N ASP A 54 -15.85 -2.24 -0.20
CA ASP A 54 -16.72 -1.18 -0.70
C ASP A 54 -15.97 -0.37 -1.77
N ARG A 55 -16.30 -0.66 -3.04
CA ARG A 55 -15.66 -0.05 -4.21
C ARG A 55 -15.80 1.47 -4.18
N GLY A 56 -16.95 1.97 -3.77
CA GLY A 56 -17.17 3.42 -3.64
C GLY A 56 -16.19 4.03 -2.63
N ARG A 57 -15.97 3.37 -1.49
CA ARG A 57 -14.98 3.80 -0.49
C ARG A 57 -13.54 3.69 -1.01
N ALA A 58 -13.20 2.63 -1.73
CA ALA A 58 -11.88 2.45 -2.33
C ALA A 58 -11.55 3.57 -3.34
N VAL A 59 -12.51 3.88 -4.23
CA VAL A 59 -12.37 4.95 -5.22
C VAL A 59 -12.27 6.33 -4.57
N ARG A 60 -13.04 6.60 -3.50
CA ARG A 60 -12.90 7.86 -2.71
C ARG A 60 -11.51 8.00 -2.09
N ARG A 61 -10.97 6.92 -1.51
CA ARG A 61 -9.60 6.92 -0.99
C ARG A 61 -8.59 7.19 -2.10
N ARG A 62 -8.79 6.62 -3.29
CA ARG A 62 -7.93 6.91 -4.43
C ARG A 62 -8.00 8.36 -4.88
N LEU A 63 -9.19 8.92 -5.01
CA LEU A 63 -9.36 10.35 -5.28
C LEU A 63 -8.62 11.22 -4.26
N ALA A 64 -8.69 10.90 -2.96
CA ALA A 64 -7.99 11.64 -1.91
C ALA A 64 -6.46 11.55 -2.04
N SER A 65 -5.93 10.41 -2.49
CA SER A 65 -4.50 10.20 -2.71
C SER A 65 -3.94 10.86 -3.97
N LEU A 66 -4.80 11.35 -4.88
CA LEU A 66 -4.33 11.99 -6.11
C LEU A 66 -3.65 13.34 -5.84
N PRO A 67 -2.77 13.78 -6.77
CA PRO A 67 -2.18 15.12 -6.74
C PRO A 67 -3.23 16.22 -6.60
N HIS A 68 -2.88 17.29 -5.89
CA HIS A 68 -3.83 18.35 -5.50
C HIS A 68 -4.64 18.92 -6.67
N PHE A 69 -3.99 19.16 -7.81
CA PHE A 69 -4.64 19.78 -8.98
C PHE A 69 -5.73 18.89 -9.59
N VAL A 70 -5.49 17.57 -9.69
CA VAL A 70 -6.51 16.60 -10.14
C VAL A 70 -7.58 16.47 -9.07
N ARG A 71 -7.15 16.23 -7.82
CA ARG A 71 -8.03 15.99 -6.68
C ARG A 71 -9.05 17.10 -6.50
N ARG A 72 -8.63 18.38 -6.55
CA ARG A 72 -9.51 19.54 -6.34
C ARG A 72 -10.69 19.54 -7.30
N MET A 73 -10.45 19.33 -8.60
CA MET A 73 -11.51 19.38 -9.61
C MET A 73 -12.54 18.26 -9.42
N TYR A 74 -12.07 17.03 -9.17
CA TYR A 74 -12.97 15.88 -9.02
C TYR A 74 -13.62 15.81 -7.64
N ALA A 75 -12.99 16.35 -6.58
CA ALA A 75 -13.61 16.50 -5.27
C ALA A 75 -14.79 17.48 -5.34
N GLN A 76 -14.64 18.62 -6.03
CA GLN A 76 -15.75 19.56 -6.23
C GLN A 76 -16.90 18.93 -7.02
N LYS A 77 -16.61 18.15 -8.07
CA LYS A 77 -17.65 17.40 -8.80
C LYS A 77 -18.31 16.35 -7.91
N LEU A 78 -17.54 15.64 -7.09
CA LEU A 78 -18.07 14.65 -6.16
C LEU A 78 -19.04 15.32 -5.17
N GLU A 79 -18.68 16.46 -4.57
CA GLU A 79 -19.55 17.22 -3.66
C GLU A 79 -20.86 17.64 -4.34
N GLN A 80 -20.83 18.03 -5.62
CA GLN A 80 -22.04 18.38 -6.37
C GLN A 80 -22.96 17.17 -6.60
N VAL A 81 -22.38 15.99 -6.87
CA VAL A 81 -23.15 14.75 -7.05
C VAL A 81 -23.64 14.23 -5.70
N ASP A 82 -22.85 14.36 -4.64
CA ASP A 82 -23.21 13.92 -3.28
C ASP A 82 -24.43 14.66 -2.74
N ARG A 83 -24.60 15.95 -3.11
CA ARG A 83 -25.84 16.71 -2.84
C ARG A 83 -27.10 16.09 -3.45
N LYS A 84 -26.98 15.31 -4.52
CA LYS A 84 -28.10 14.59 -5.16
C LYS A 84 -28.38 13.24 -4.52
N GLY A 85 -27.44 12.73 -3.70
CA GLY A 85 -27.59 11.50 -2.94
C GLY A 85 -26.33 10.61 -2.98
N LYS A 86 -26.12 9.87 -1.89
CA LYS A 86 -24.95 8.98 -1.72
C LYS A 86 -24.83 7.92 -2.82
N GLN A 87 -25.94 7.29 -3.21
CA GLN A 87 -25.94 6.27 -4.27
C GLN A 87 -25.55 6.85 -5.64
N ALA A 88 -25.97 8.08 -5.94
CA ALA A 88 -25.58 8.77 -7.17
C ALA A 88 -24.07 9.10 -7.16
N ALA A 89 -23.52 9.47 -6.01
CA ALA A 89 -22.09 9.69 -5.85
C ALA A 89 -21.28 8.40 -6.05
N ASP A 90 -21.72 7.29 -5.45
CA ASP A 90 -21.07 5.98 -5.64
C ASP A 90 -21.14 5.51 -7.09
N ALA A 91 -22.29 5.66 -7.74
CA ALA A 91 -22.46 5.33 -9.16
C ALA A 91 -21.58 6.19 -10.07
N TRP A 92 -21.45 7.49 -9.79
CA TRP A 92 -20.56 8.38 -10.54
C TRP A 92 -19.08 8.03 -10.33
N LEU A 93 -18.69 7.71 -9.09
CA LEU A 93 -17.32 7.31 -8.76
C LEU A 93 -16.91 6.07 -9.55
N ILE A 94 -17.75 5.04 -9.58
CA ILE A 94 -17.42 3.76 -10.23
C ILE A 94 -17.55 3.86 -11.75
N ASN A 95 -18.69 4.34 -12.25
CA ASN A 95 -18.98 4.27 -13.68
C ASN A 95 -18.28 5.37 -14.50
N THR A 96 -17.93 6.49 -13.87
CA THR A 96 -17.33 7.64 -14.56
C THR A 96 -15.90 7.89 -14.11
N PHE A 97 -15.68 8.16 -12.84
CA PHE A 97 -14.36 8.59 -12.37
C PHE A 97 -13.33 7.45 -12.43
N GLU A 98 -13.63 6.29 -11.88
CA GLU A 98 -12.74 5.12 -11.91
C GLU A 98 -12.47 4.68 -13.36
N ARG A 99 -13.54 4.49 -14.13
CA ARG A 99 -13.46 3.97 -15.51
C ARG A 99 -12.68 4.87 -16.46
N PHE A 100 -12.85 6.20 -16.40
CA PHE A 100 -12.27 7.11 -17.39
C PHE A 100 -11.06 7.90 -16.87
N VAL A 101 -11.07 8.27 -15.59
CA VAL A 101 -10.02 9.14 -15.03
C VAL A 101 -8.93 8.32 -14.38
N LEU A 102 -9.28 7.43 -13.43
CA LEU A 102 -8.28 6.60 -12.77
C LEU A 102 -7.60 5.66 -13.76
N SER A 103 -8.37 4.97 -14.61
CA SER A 103 -7.81 4.13 -15.68
C SER A 103 -6.79 4.87 -16.55
N ARG A 104 -7.06 6.14 -16.90
CA ARG A 104 -6.11 6.93 -17.70
C ARG A 104 -4.87 7.34 -16.91
N ILE A 105 -5.03 7.72 -15.65
CA ILE A 105 -3.91 8.05 -14.76
C ILE A 105 -3.02 6.82 -14.56
N ASP A 106 -3.63 5.66 -14.35
CA ASP A 106 -2.92 4.40 -14.14
C ASP A 106 -2.18 3.99 -15.42
N GLN A 107 -2.80 4.07 -16.60
CA GLN A 107 -2.10 3.84 -17.87
C GLN A 107 -0.89 4.77 -18.08
N VAL A 108 -1.02 6.05 -17.75
CA VAL A 108 0.09 7.01 -17.85
C VAL A 108 1.17 6.66 -16.84
N ASN A 109 0.81 6.32 -15.61
CA ASN A 109 1.77 5.86 -14.61
C ASN A 109 2.46 4.57 -15.04
N GLU A 110 1.75 3.62 -15.64
CA GLU A 110 2.36 2.40 -16.16
C GLU A 110 3.36 2.67 -17.29
N GLN A 111 3.10 3.68 -18.12
CA GLN A 111 3.96 4.06 -19.23
C GLN A 111 5.23 4.79 -18.77
N TYR A 112 5.13 5.65 -17.75
CA TYR A 112 6.22 6.56 -17.37
C TYR A 112 6.87 6.27 -16.02
N LEU A 113 6.19 5.53 -15.14
CA LEU A 113 6.78 5.08 -13.87
C LEU A 113 7.49 3.74 -14.14
N PRO A 114 8.75 3.57 -13.71
CA PRO A 114 9.45 2.31 -13.91
C PRO A 114 8.70 1.17 -13.22
N GLN A 115 8.20 0.21 -14.02
CA GLN A 115 7.62 -1.04 -13.52
C GLN A 115 8.73 -1.97 -13.02
N GLY A 116 9.23 -1.74 -11.80
CA GLY A 116 10.30 -2.54 -11.20
C GLY A 116 10.74 -2.06 -9.82
N VAL A 117 11.78 -2.71 -9.27
CA VAL A 117 12.41 -2.28 -8.02
C VAL A 117 13.14 -0.98 -8.29
N MET A 118 12.49 0.15 -8.01
CA MET A 118 13.14 1.45 -8.07
C MET A 118 14.36 1.42 -7.13
N PRO A 119 15.58 1.75 -7.61
CA PRO A 119 16.75 1.84 -6.75
C PRO A 119 16.45 2.75 -5.57
N ALA A 120 16.83 2.35 -4.35
CA ALA A 120 16.48 3.09 -3.13
C ALA A 120 16.91 4.57 -3.19
N ALA A 121 18.00 4.87 -3.90
CA ALA A 121 18.49 6.23 -4.14
C ALA A 121 17.48 7.14 -4.88
N LEU A 122 16.57 6.57 -5.67
CA LEU A 122 15.59 7.30 -6.47
C LEU A 122 14.21 7.43 -5.80
N LEU A 123 13.99 6.74 -4.67
CA LEU A 123 12.73 6.80 -3.93
C LEU A 123 12.31 8.23 -3.53
N PRO A 124 13.21 9.13 -3.08
CA PRO A 124 12.83 10.51 -2.75
C PRO A 124 12.30 11.30 -3.95
N LEU A 125 12.71 10.92 -5.17
CA LEU A 125 12.34 11.57 -6.42
C LEU A 125 11.12 10.93 -7.09
N ARG A 126 10.57 9.85 -6.53
CA ARG A 126 9.43 9.09 -7.07
C ARG A 126 8.25 10.00 -7.44
N GLU A 127 7.93 10.92 -6.55
CA GLU A 127 6.82 11.87 -6.68
C GLU A 127 7.14 13.05 -7.61
N GLN A 128 8.38 13.16 -8.12
CA GLN A 128 8.87 14.30 -8.91
C GLN A 128 9.28 13.91 -10.33
N PHE A 129 9.27 12.62 -10.69
CA PHE A 129 9.66 12.15 -12.03
C PHE A 129 8.85 12.79 -13.18
N TRP A 130 7.59 13.16 -12.95
CA TRP A 130 6.79 13.88 -13.93
C TRP A 130 7.37 15.27 -14.29
N ARG A 131 8.20 15.87 -13.43
CA ARG A 131 8.91 17.13 -13.72
C ARG A 131 10.11 16.91 -14.63
N LEU A 132 10.75 15.74 -14.56
CA LEU A 132 11.94 15.43 -15.37
C LEU A 132 11.62 15.37 -16.87
N LEU A 133 10.38 15.03 -17.23
CA LEU A 133 9.88 15.10 -18.62
C LEU A 133 10.04 16.49 -19.27
N TRP A 134 10.18 17.55 -18.46
CA TRP A 134 10.34 18.93 -18.91
C TRP A 134 11.73 19.51 -18.60
N ALA A 135 12.63 18.74 -17.99
CA ALA A 135 13.98 19.18 -17.73
C ALA A 135 14.80 19.15 -19.04
N GLY A 136 15.12 20.34 -19.56
CA GLY A 136 15.88 20.49 -20.81
C GLY A 136 15.05 20.88 -22.04
N LYS A 137 13.79 21.30 -21.85
CA LYS A 137 12.99 21.96 -22.88
C LYS A 137 12.81 23.46 -22.55
#